data_AF-A0A3R7WI81-F1
#
_entry.id   AF-A0A3R7WI81-F1
#
_cell.length_a   1.000
_cell.length_b   1.000
_cell.length_c   1.000
_cell.angle_alpha   90.00
_cell.angle_beta   90.00
_cell.angle_gamma   90.00
#
_symmetry.space_group_name_H-M   'P 1'
#
loop_
_entity.id
_entity.type
_entity.pdbx_description
1 polymer ?
#
loop_
_entity_poly.entity_id
_entity_poly.type
_entity_poly.pdbx_seq_one_letter_code
_entity_poly.pdbx_strand_id
1 'polypeptide(L)' 'MSIEFFSTSNRIKETPFTSRNNEAGVKKYSVYNNTLIPTVFKSLKTDYLHLIKHVQLWDVCCQKIIEIQGSTSHNLIKY' A
#
# COMPACT_ATOMS: atom_id res chain seq x y z
N MET A 1 -10.90 -5.54 15.28
CA MET A 1 -11.94 -5.64 14.22
C MET A 1 -11.48 -6.71 13.25
N SER A 2 -12.27 -7.77 13.09
CA SER A 2 -12.01 -8.87 12.18
C SER A 2 -11.80 -8.33 10.76
N ILE A 3 -10.70 -8.75 10.11
CA ILE A 3 -10.44 -8.54 8.68
C ILE A 3 -11.41 -9.45 7.92
N GLU A 4 -12.70 -9.13 7.95
CA GLU A 4 -13.78 -10.01 7.43
C GLU A 4 -13.82 -10.09 5.89
N PHE A 5 -12.97 -9.36 5.19
CA PHE A 5 -12.98 -9.29 3.73
C PHE A 5 -11.80 -9.97 3.03
N PHE A 6 -10.84 -10.54 3.77
CA PHE A 6 -9.72 -11.26 3.17
C PHE A 6 -9.45 -12.57 3.89
N SER A 7 -9.42 -13.66 3.12
CA SER A 7 -8.74 -14.89 3.57
C SER A 7 -7.26 -14.58 3.69
N THR A 8 -6.79 -14.37 4.92
CA THR A 8 -5.39 -14.03 5.19
C THR A 8 -4.53 -15.26 4.95
N SER A 9 -3.66 -15.20 3.94
CA SER A 9 -2.62 -16.19 3.66
C SER A 9 -1.26 -15.55 3.89
N ASN A 10 -0.26 -16.33 4.30
CA ASN A 10 1.15 -15.88 4.41
C ASN A 10 1.71 -15.30 3.09
N ARG A 11 1.02 -15.52 1.96
CA ARG A 11 1.35 -14.92 0.66
C ARG A 11 0.97 -13.45 0.56
N ILE A 12 0.08 -12.96 1.40
CA ILE A 12 -0.30 -11.54 1.52
C ILE A 12 0.54 -10.96 2.66
N LYS A 13 1.45 -10.05 2.31
CA LYS A 13 2.39 -9.45 3.24
C LYS A 13 1.81 -8.18 3.85
N GLU A 14 2.07 -7.99 5.13
CA GLU A 14 1.93 -6.70 5.79
C GLU A 14 3.12 -5.78 5.46
N THR A 15 3.00 -4.52 5.87
CA THR A 15 4.02 -3.48 5.76
C THR A 15 4.55 -3.10 7.15
N PRO A 16 5.72 -2.44 7.25
CA PRO A 16 6.19 -1.86 8.52
C PRO A 16 5.22 -0.85 9.16
N PHE A 17 4.21 -0.38 8.42
CA PHE A 17 3.23 0.60 8.85
C PHE A 17 1.83 0.02 9.06
N THR A 18 1.64 -1.29 8.87
CA THR A 18 0.31 -1.92 8.96
C THR A 18 -0.33 -1.76 10.33
N SER A 19 0.43 -1.92 11.42
CA SER A 19 -0.07 -1.65 12.78
C SER A 19 -0.52 -0.20 12.97
N ARG A 20 0.27 0.76 12.47
CA ARG A 20 -0.06 2.19 12.53
C ARG A 20 -1.29 2.55 11.70
N ASN A 21 -1.49 1.91 10.56
CA ASN A 21 -2.71 2.08 9.75
C ASN A 21 -3.95 1.56 10.50
N ASN A 22 -3.83 0.43 11.18
CA ASN A 22 -4.90 -0.13 12.02
C ASN A 22 -5.24 0.82 13.18
N GLU A 23 -4.23 1.35 13.87
CA GLU A 23 -4.40 2.36 14.93
C GLU A 23 -5.00 3.68 14.41
N ALA A 24 -4.63 4.10 13.20
CA ALA A 24 -5.18 5.28 12.53
C ALA A 24 -6.62 5.08 11.99
N GLY A 25 -7.19 3.87 12.14
CA GLY A 25 -8.59 3.60 11.82
C GLY A 25 -8.86 3.33 10.34
N VAL A 26 -7.92 2.69 9.64
CA VAL A 26 -8.17 2.15 8.29
C VAL A 26 -9.42 1.25 8.30
N LYS A 27 -10.26 1.40 7.28
CA LYS A 27 -11.52 0.65 7.11
C LYS A 27 -11.45 -0.41 6.03
N LYS A 28 -10.63 -0.18 5.00
CA LYS A 28 -10.48 -1.12 3.88
C LYS A 28 -9.04 -1.22 3.44
N TYR A 29 -8.64 -2.43 3.11
CA TYR A 29 -7.40 -2.76 2.44
C TYR A 29 -7.70 -3.31 1.04
N SER A 30 -6.72 -3.21 0.15
CA SER A 30 -6.60 -4.03 -1.04
C SER A 30 -5.25 -4.75 -1.02
N VAL A 31 -4.95 -5.54 -2.04
CA VAL A 31 -3.66 -6.22 -2.21
C VAL A 31 -3.03 -5.75 -3.51
N TYR A 32 -1.79 -5.26 -3.44
CA TYR A 32 -0.97 -4.86 -4.57
C TYR A 32 0.45 -5.41 -4.40
N ASN A 33 1.02 -6.05 -5.44
CA ASN A 33 2.29 -6.79 -5.34
C ASN A 33 2.38 -7.68 -4.08
N ASN A 34 1.34 -8.50 -3.85
CA ASN A 34 1.25 -9.41 -2.71
C ASN A 34 1.41 -8.73 -1.35
N THR A 35 1.13 -7.43 -1.25
CA THR A 35 1.29 -6.62 -0.04
C THR A 35 0.00 -5.84 0.21
N LEU A 36 -0.39 -5.68 1.48
CA LEU A 36 -1.53 -4.86 1.86
C LEU A 36 -1.31 -3.40 1.48
N ILE A 37 -2.36 -2.75 0.96
CA ILE A 37 -2.41 -1.31 0.73
C ILE A 37 -3.71 -0.75 1.35
N PRO A 38 -3.65 0.25 2.25
CA PRO A 38 -4.84 0.87 2.81
C PRO A 38 -5.57 1.69 1.73
N THR A 39 -6.88 1.54 1.60
CA THR A 39 -7.67 2.19 0.54
C THR A 39 -8.73 3.16 1.06
N VAL A 40 -9.19 2.99 2.30
CA VAL A 40 -10.21 3.87 2.91
C VAL A 40 -9.94 4.03 4.39
N PHE A 41 -9.96 5.28 4.89
CA PHE A 41 -9.88 5.60 6.33
C PHE A 41 -11.22 6.15 6.85
N LYS A 42 -11.81 7.18 6.21
CA LYS A 42 -13.15 7.68 6.59
C LYS A 42 -14.21 7.24 5.59
N SER A 43 -14.07 7.69 4.35
CA SER A 43 -14.90 7.33 3.18
C SER A 43 -14.22 7.86 1.91
N LEU A 44 -14.49 7.26 0.75
CA LEU A 44 -13.89 7.70 -0.53
C LEU A 44 -14.05 9.22 -0.76
N LYS A 45 -15.25 9.76 -0.54
CA LYS A 45 -15.51 11.20 -0.72
C LYS A 45 -14.76 12.06 0.30
N THR A 46 -14.74 11.66 1.58
CA THR A 46 -14.07 12.45 2.63
C THR A 46 -12.56 12.40 2.48
N ASP A 47 -12.01 11.23 2.19
CA ASP A 47 -10.57 11.01 2.01
C ASP A 47 -10.08 11.78 0.77
N TYR A 48 -10.86 11.79 -0.32
CA TYR A 48 -10.62 12.65 -1.50
C TYR A 48 -10.64 14.14 -1.16
N LEU A 49 -11.69 14.63 -0.48
CA LEU A 49 -11.80 16.04 -0.13
C LEU A 49 -10.66 16.49 0.79
N HIS A 50 -10.20 15.61 1.69
CA HIS A 50 -9.06 15.88 2.55
C HIS A 50 -7.75 15.91 1.74
N LEU A 51 -7.57 15.01 0.77
CA LEU A 51 -6.38 14.96 -0.09
C LEU A 51 -6.18 16.27 -0.85
N ILE A 52 -7.26 16.89 -1.36
CA ILE A 52 -7.16 18.12 -2.14
C ILE A 52 -7.13 19.41 -1.30
N LYS A 53 -7.44 19.33 0.01
CA LYS A 53 -7.49 20.49 0.91
C LYS A 53 -6.39 20.50 1.98
N HIS A 54 -5.77 19.35 2.25
CA HIS A 54 -4.84 19.13 3.34
C HIS A 54 -3.70 18.19 2.89
N VAL A 55 -2.95 17.65 3.85
CA VAL A 55 -1.86 16.70 3.61
C VAL A 55 -2.24 15.30 4.08
N GLN A 56 -1.75 14.27 3.41
CA GLN A 56 -1.91 12.88 3.83
C GLN A 56 -0.55 12.17 3.78
N LEU A 57 -0.32 11.26 4.72
CA LEU A 57 0.80 10.32 4.69
C LEU A 57 0.26 8.96 4.28
N TRP A 58 0.84 8.35 3.25
CA TRP A 58 0.36 7.08 2.70
C TRP A 58 1.37 5.97 2.91
N ASP A 59 0.88 4.82 3.36
CA ASP A 59 1.62 3.57 3.27
C ASP A 59 1.49 3.01 1.86
N VAL A 60 2.52 3.22 1.06
CA VAL A 60 2.66 2.71 -0.31
C VAL A 60 3.76 1.65 -0.42
N CYS A 61 4.11 0.95 0.67
CA CYS A 61 5.15 -0.10 0.67
C CYS A 61 4.84 -1.31 -0.24
N CYS A 62 3.62 -1.39 -0.76
CA CYS A 62 3.26 -2.31 -1.83
C CYS A 62 3.96 -1.98 -3.16
N GLN A 63 4.39 -0.74 -3.39
CA GLN A 63 5.24 -0.35 -4.51
C GLN A 63 6.65 -0.83 -4.24
N LYS A 64 7.03 -1.94 -4.89
CA LYS A 64 8.34 -2.56 -4.68
C LYS A 64 9.40 -1.81 -5.46
N ILE A 65 10.51 -1.56 -4.80
CA ILE A 65 11.71 -1.00 -5.41
C ILE A 65 12.45 -2.16 -6.06
N ILE A 66 12.73 -2.02 -7.36
CA ILE A 66 13.55 -2.95 -8.12
C ILE A 66 14.83 -2.21 -8.49
N GLU A 67 15.95 -2.67 -7.95
CA GLU A 67 17.28 -2.21 -8.32
C GLU A 67 17.83 -3.10 -9.43
N ILE A 68 18.40 -2.47 -10.47
CA ILE A 68 19.08 -3.17 -11.57
C ILE A 68 20.49 -2.61 -11.66
N GLN A 69 21.47 -3.49 -11.55
CA GLN A 69 22.90 -3.14 -11.52
C GLN A 69 23.72 -3.96 -12.51
N GLY A 70 24.91 -3.48 -12.85
CA GLY A 70 25.83 -4.09 -13.81
C GLY A 70 26.04 -3.25 -15.08
N SER A 71 27.12 -3.53 -15.81
CA SER A 71 27.54 -2.75 -17.00
C SER A 71 26.52 -2.75 -18.14
N THR A 72 25.61 -3.73 -18.16
CA THR A 72 24.58 -3.91 -19.20
C THR A 72 23.16 -3.58 -18.70
N SER A 73 22.99 -3.04 -17.50
CA SER A 73 21.67 -2.73 -16.91
C SER A 73 20.80 -1.85 -17.81
N HIS A 74 21.41 -0.85 -18.45
CA HIS A 74 20.72 0.05 -19.37
C HIS A 74 20.20 -0.67 -20.61
N ASN A 75 20.94 -1.65 -21.12
CA ASN A 75 20.50 -2.44 -22.27
C ASN A 75 19.33 -3.36 -21.89
N LEU A 76 19.34 -3.92 -20.67
CA LEU A 76 18.24 -4.73 -20.16
C LEU A 76 16.94 -3.91 -20.01
N ILE A 77 17.02 -2.66 -19.54
CA ILE A 77 15.84 -1.81 -19.32
C ILE A 77 15.23 -1.33 -20.64
N LYS A 78 16.02 -1.23 -21.71
CA LYS A 78 15.58 -0.75 -23.03
C LYS A 78 14.88 -1.79 -23.90
N TYR A 79 15.11 -3.08 -23.61
CA TYR A 79 14.55 -4.19 -24.38
C TYR A 79 13.06 -4.36 -24.09
#